data_AF-I0UQX6-F1
#
_entry.id   AF-I0UQX6-F1
#
_cell.length_a   1.000
_cell.length_b   1.000
_cell.length_c   1.000
_cell.angle_alpha   90.00
_cell.angle_beta   90.00
_cell.angle_gamma   90.00
#
_symmetry.space_group_name_H-M   'P 1'
#
loop_
_entity.id
_entity.type
_entity.pdbx_description
1 polymer ?
#
loop_
_entity_poly.entity_id
_entity_poly.type
_entity_poly.pdbx_seq_one_letter_code
_entity_poly.pdbx_strand_id
1 'polypeptide(L)' 'MNPMYSGLILMTLGAFFAGGGISFRKQKLPLVAQVIMWLIALALFGYGAYVAFTFGS' A
#
# COMPACT_ATOMS: atom_id res chain seq x y z
N MET A 1 -10.45 8.12 -15.20
CA MET A 1 -10.64 8.36 -13.75
C MET A 1 -9.82 9.57 -13.36
N ASN A 2 -10.32 10.42 -12.45
CA ASN A 2 -9.56 11.55 -11.93
C ASN A 2 -8.27 11.03 -11.23
N PRO A 3 -7.08 11.57 -11.53
CA PRO A 3 -5.81 11.16 -10.92
C PRO A 3 -5.85 11.14 -9.39
N MET A 4 -6.55 12.11 -8.79
CA MET A 4 -6.76 12.21 -7.34
C MET A 4 -7.47 10.96 -6.79
N TYR A 5 -8.55 10.52 -7.42
CA TYR A 5 -9.28 9.32 -6.98
C TYR A 5 -8.45 8.06 -7.17
N SER A 6 -7.75 7.91 -8.30
CA SER A 6 -6.85 6.75 -8.49
C SER A 6 -5.70 6.73 -7.49
N GLY A 7 -5.11 7.88 -7.16
CA GLY A 7 -4.05 7.99 -6.16
C GLY A 7 -4.54 7.60 -4.77
N LEU A 8 -5.69 8.13 -4.34
CA LEU A 8 -6.31 7.79 -3.05
C LEU A 8 -6.68 6.31 -2.95
N ILE A 9 -7.16 5.69 -4.03
CA ILE A 9 -7.45 4.25 -4.07
C ILE A 9 -6.16 3.44 -3.89
N LEU A 10 -5.09 3.79 -4.62
CA LEU A 10 -3.79 3.13 -4.49
C LEU A 10 -3.21 3.26 -3.09
N MET A 11 -3.32 4.45 -2.48
CA MET A 11 -2.94 4.68 -1.08
C MET A 11 -3.73 3.81 -0.12
N THR A 12 -5.05 3.72 -0.31
CA THR A 12 -5.91 2.89 0.54
C THR A 12 -5.55 1.41 0.43
N LEU A 13 -5.32 0.91 -0.79
CA LEU A 13 -4.86 -0.46 -1.01
C LEU A 13 -3.50 -0.71 -0.37
N GLY A 14 -2.53 0.20 -0.55
CA GLY A 14 -1.22 0.09 0.09
C GLY A 14 -1.31 0.04 1.62
N ALA A 15 -2.14 0.87 2.23
CA ALA A 15 -2.38 0.84 3.68
C ALA A 15 -3.02 -0.47 4.15
N PHE A 16 -3.93 -1.05 3.36
CA PHE A 16 -4.50 -2.36 3.62
C PHE A 16 -3.42 -3.46 3.63
N PHE A 17 -2.52 -3.47 2.65
CA PHE A 17 -1.40 -4.42 2.61
C PHE A 17 -0.43 -4.23 3.79
N ALA A 18 -0.19 -2.99 4.22
CA ALA A 18 0.60 -2.73 5.43
C ALA A 18 -0.06 -3.33 6.69
N GLY A 19 -1.39 -3.14 6.83
CA GLY A 19 -2.18 -3.78 7.88
C GLY A 19 -2.12 -5.32 7.81
N GLY A 20 -2.17 -5.88 6.61
CA GLY A 20 -1.97 -7.31 6.35
C GLY A 20 -0.59 -7.81 6.80
N GLY A 21 0.48 -7.07 6.51
CA GLY A 21 1.84 -7.39 6.99
C GLY A 21 1.95 -7.42 8.51
N ILE A 22 1.32 -6.46 9.21
CA ILE A 22 1.23 -6.45 10.68
C ILE A 22 0.44 -7.65 11.19
N SER A 23 -0.69 -7.97 10.55
CA SER A 23 -1.51 -9.13 10.89
C SER A 23 -0.73 -10.44 10.74
N PHE A 24 0.04 -10.59 9.65
CA PHE A 24 0.86 -11.77 9.39
C PHE A 24 1.95 -11.97 10.44
N ARG A 25 2.54 -10.87 10.93
CA ARG A 25 3.47 -10.91 12.06
C ARG A 25 2.82 -11.45 13.33
N LYS A 26 1.57 -11.03 13.63
CA LYS A 26 0.81 -11.53 14.79
C LYS A 26 0.43 -13.02 14.64
N GLN A 27 0.16 -13.46 13.42
CA GLN A 27 -0.18 -14.85 13.10
C GLN A 27 1.05 -15.77 12.97
N LYS A 28 2.27 -15.25 13.19
CA LYS A 28 3.54 -15.98 13.04
C LYS A 28 3.70 -16.63 11.65
N LEU A 29 3.15 -15.99 10.62
CA LEU A 29 3.31 -16.43 9.23
C LEU A 29 4.77 -16.26 8.78
N PRO A 30 5.20 -16.97 7.71
CA PRO A 30 6.57 -16.91 7.22
C PRO A 30 7.06 -15.48 6.99
N LEU A 31 8.30 -15.20 7.37
CA LEU A 31 8.89 -13.87 7.25
C LEU A 31 8.92 -13.37 5.80
N VAL A 32 9.12 -14.28 4.83
CA VAL A 32 9.04 -13.98 3.39
C VAL A 32 7.67 -13.41 3.02
N ALA A 33 6.57 -14.01 3.51
CA ALA A 33 5.22 -13.51 3.24
C ALA A 33 4.99 -12.12 3.85
N GLN A 34 5.53 -11.87 5.05
CA GLN A 34 5.46 -10.55 5.68
C GLN A 34 6.22 -9.50 4.84
N VAL A 35 7.44 -9.80 4.40
CA VAL A 35 8.26 -8.90 3.59
C VAL A 35 7.57 -8.58 2.26
N ILE A 36 7.00 -9.58 1.59
CA ILE A 36 6.24 -9.37 0.35
C ILE A 36 5.06 -8.42 0.58
N MET A 37 4.30 -8.62 1.66
CA MET A 37 3.18 -7.72 2.00
C MET A 37 3.65 -6.27 2.23
N TRP A 38 4.77 -6.09 2.92
CA TRP A 38 5.35 -4.76 3.13
C TRP A 38 5.85 -4.12 1.84
N LEU A 39 6.47 -4.88 0.93
CA LEU A 39 6.92 -4.37 -0.37
C LEU A 39 5.74 -3.92 -1.24
N ILE A 40 4.67 -4.72 -1.31
CA ILE A 40 3.45 -4.36 -2.04
C ILE A 40 2.81 -3.12 -1.43
N ALA A 41 2.74 -3.05 -0.10
CA ALA A 41 2.22 -1.89 0.61
C ALA A 41 2.98 -0.61 0.25
N LEU A 42 4.31 -0.68 0.26
CA LEU A 42 5.19 0.47 0.00
C LEU A 42 5.08 0.92 -1.47
N ALA A 43 5.00 -0.03 -2.41
CA ALA A 43 4.83 0.26 -3.82
C ALA A 43 3.47 0.94 -4.10
N LEU A 44 2.37 0.38 -3.60
CA LEU A 44 1.03 0.91 -3.83
C LEU A 44 0.81 2.24 -3.11
N PHE A 45 1.21 2.33 -1.84
CA PHE A 45 1.03 3.55 -1.06
C PHE A 45 1.92 4.67 -1.58
N GLY A 46 3.20 4.38 -1.84
CA GLY A 46 4.16 5.35 -2.35
C GLY A 46 3.77 5.85 -3.74
N TYR A 47 3.39 4.95 -4.65
CA TYR A 47 2.94 5.35 -5.97
C TYR A 47 1.60 6.10 -5.93
N GLY A 48 0.65 5.65 -5.10
CA GLY A 48 -0.61 6.35 -4.91
C GLY A 48 -0.43 7.78 -4.39
N ALA A 49 0.48 7.96 -3.42
CA ALA A 49 0.86 9.27 -2.91
C ALA A 49 1.50 10.14 -4.00
N TYR A 50 2.45 9.60 -4.76
CA TYR A 50 3.05 10.29 -5.90
C TYR A 50 1.98 10.77 -6.90
N VAL A 51 1.03 9.90 -7.26
CA VAL A 51 -0.03 10.25 -8.21
C VAL A 51 -0.95 11.34 -7.65
N ALA A 52 -1.38 11.22 -6.39
CA ALA A 52 -2.26 12.19 -5.76
C ALA A 52 -1.61 13.58 -5.62
N PHE A 53 -0.33 13.63 -5.20
CA PHE A 53 0.37 14.90 -4.99
C PHE A 53 0.89 15.56 -6.27
N THR A 54 1.21 14.78 -7.30
CA THR A 54 1.79 15.30 -8.54
C THR A 54 0.72 15.65 -9.58
N PHE A 55 -0.38 14.90 -9.63
CA PHE A 55 -1.39 15.02 -10.69
C PHE A 55 -2.80 15.31 -10.15
N GLY A 56 -2.98 15.40 -8.83
CA GLY A 56 -4.27 15.70 -8.19
C GLY A 56 -4.52 17.18 -7.90
N SER A 57 -3.53 18.05 -8.14
CA SER A 57 -3.59 19.51 -8.00
C SER A 57 -4.23 20.21 -9.20
#